data_AF-A0A6M2E220-F1
#
_entry.id   AF-A0A6M2E220-F1
#
_cell.length_a   1.000
_cell.length_b   1.000
_cell.length_c   1.000
_cell.angle_alpha   90.00
_cell.angle_beta   90.00
_cell.angle_gamma   90.00
#
_symmetry.space_group_name_H-M   'P 1'
#
loop_
_entity.id
_entity.type
_entity.pdbx_description
1 polymer ?
#
loop_
_entity_poly.entity_id
_entity_poly.type
_entity_poly.pdbx_seq_one_letter_code
_entity_poly.pdbx_strand_id
1 'polypeptide(L)'
;MISLRFLALLCCIAAISCADYETEENVLIFKETNFDEGKNTLDQEVTSENVQNFVQLNSLPLVVEFTHESAQNVFSGQIRQHNLLFISKKSADFKQLLDDFRAAAKDFKHKVLFVTID
;
A
#
# COMPACT_ATOMS: atom_id res chain seq x y z
N MET A 1 -37.89 5.43 3.28
CA MET A 1 -36.73 5.43 4.20
C MET A 1 -35.48 5.17 3.39
N ILE A 2 -34.80 6.22 2.95
CA ILE A 2 -33.52 6.13 2.25
C ILE A 2 -32.48 5.69 3.29
N SER A 3 -31.87 4.54 3.07
CA SER A 3 -30.90 3.93 3.98
C SER A 3 -29.75 4.89 4.25
N LEU A 4 -29.29 4.97 5.51
CA LEU A 4 -28.14 5.77 5.95
C LEU A 4 -26.85 5.43 5.15
N ARG A 5 -26.79 4.24 4.57
CA ARG A 5 -25.72 3.80 3.65
C ARG A 5 -25.74 4.52 2.30
N PHE A 6 -26.91 4.89 1.78
CA PHE A 6 -27.06 5.63 0.52
C PHE A 6 -26.63 7.09 0.66
N LEU A 7 -26.89 7.71 1.82
CA LEU A 7 -26.47 9.08 2.10
C LEU A 7 -24.94 9.19 2.27
N ALA A 8 -24.31 8.19 2.90
CA ALA A 8 -22.84 8.11 3.01
C ALA A 8 -22.16 8.00 1.64
N LEU A 9 -22.71 7.19 0.74
CA LEU A 9 -22.18 7.01 -0.62
C LEU A 9 -22.33 8.30 -1.46
N LEU A 10 -23.46 9.01 -1.32
CA LEU A 10 -23.67 10.31 -1.96
C LEU A 10 -22.70 11.39 -1.42
N CYS A 11 -22.41 11.35 -0.11
CA CYS A 11 -21.46 12.27 0.53
C CYS A 11 -20.02 12.01 0.06
N CYS A 12 -19.63 10.75 -0.13
CA CYS A 12 -18.34 10.40 -0.70
C CYS A 12 -18.21 10.89 -2.16
N ILE A 13 -19.25 10.72 -2.98
CA ILE A 13 -19.25 11.23 -4.37
C ILE A 13 -19.16 12.76 -4.40
N ALA A 14 -19.90 13.45 -3.53
CA ALA A 14 -19.84 14.92 -3.42
C ALA A 14 -18.49 15.42 -2.88
N ALA A 15 -17.86 14.70 -1.95
CA ALA A 15 -16.53 15.04 -1.46
C ALA A 15 -15.44 14.83 -2.52
N ILE A 16 -15.58 13.80 -3.37
CA ILE A 16 -14.69 13.58 -4.53
C ILE A 16 -14.82 14.71 -5.55
N SER A 17 -16.02 15.27 -5.74
CA SER A 17 -16.27 16.39 -6.66
C SER A 17 -15.67 17.74 -6.20
N CYS A 18 -15.27 17.86 -4.94
CA CYS A 18 -14.77 19.11 -4.35
C CYS A 18 -13.25 19.11 -4.14
N ALA A 19 -12.56 18.01 -4.44
CA ALA A 19 -11.11 17.95 -4.39
C ALA A 19 -10.54 18.42 -5.72
N ASP A 20 -9.72 19.48 -5.70
CA ASP A 20 -8.93 19.92 -6.84
C ASP A 20 -7.98 18.78 -7.26
N TYR A 21 -8.37 18.03 -8.30
CA TYR A 21 -7.50 17.06 -8.95
C TYR A 21 -6.95 17.70 -10.23
N GLU A 22 -5.64 17.55 -10.47
CA GLU A 22 -5.05 18.04 -11.71
C GLU A 22 -5.66 17.27 -12.89
N THR A 23 -6.22 18.01 -13.84
CA THR A 23 -6.97 17.54 -15.01
C THR A 23 -6.06 17.04 -16.14
N GLU A 24 -4.88 16.55 -15.80
CA GLU A 24 -3.95 15.88 -16.72
C GLU A 24 -4.24 14.36 -16.68
N GLU A 25 -3.93 13.63 -17.77
CA GLU A 25 -4.12 12.17 -17.84
C GLU A 25 -3.30 11.47 -16.74
N ASN A 26 -3.94 11.17 -15.61
CA ASN A 26 -3.28 10.64 -14.42
C ASN A 26 -4.02 9.43 -13.86
N VAL A 27 -3.25 8.46 -13.34
CA VAL A 27 -3.77 7.32 -12.58
C VAL A 27 -3.55 7.54 -11.10
N LEU A 28 -4.65 7.48 -10.34
CA LEU A 28 -4.68 7.69 -8.90
C LEU A 28 -5.06 6.38 -8.19
N ILE A 29 -4.22 5.93 -7.25
CA ILE A 29 -4.54 4.78 -6.38
C ILE A 29 -4.89 5.31 -4.99
N PHE A 30 -6.15 5.09 -4.60
CA PHE A 30 -6.64 5.30 -3.24
C PHE A 30 -6.60 3.97 -2.49
N LYS A 31 -5.93 3.93 -1.34
CA LYS A 31 -6.01 2.81 -0.40
C LYS A 31 -6.98 3.17 0.72
N GLU A 32 -8.01 2.34 0.94
CA GLU A 32 -9.02 2.53 2.00
C GLU A 32 -8.40 2.63 3.40
N THR A 33 -7.28 1.95 3.61
CA THR A 33 -6.44 2.15 4.78
C THR A 33 -5.29 3.06 4.37
N ASN A 34 -5.12 4.20 5.04
CA ASN A 34 -4.00 5.14 4.88
C ASN A 34 -2.65 4.49 5.23
N PHE A 35 -2.25 3.46 4.51
CA PHE A 35 -0.89 2.95 4.57
C PHE A 35 -0.04 3.92 3.75
N ASP A 36 0.66 4.74 4.50
CA ASP A 36 1.82 5.53 4.09
C ASP A 36 1.45 6.90 3.50
N GLU A 37 1.44 7.10 2.18
CA GLU A 37 1.28 8.43 1.55
C GLU A 37 -0.17 8.78 1.17
N GLY A 38 -1.09 7.81 1.22
CA GLY A 38 -2.53 7.99 0.94
C GLY A 38 -2.89 8.30 -0.53
N LYS A 39 -1.94 8.86 -1.29
CA LYS A 39 -2.02 9.17 -2.72
C LYS A 39 -0.68 8.86 -3.37
N ASN A 40 -0.68 7.99 -4.38
CA ASN A 40 0.44 7.85 -5.32
C ASN A 40 -0.04 8.33 -6.69
N THR A 41 0.80 9.09 -7.39
CA THR A 41 0.59 9.50 -8.79
C THR A 41 1.57 8.74 -9.69
N LEU A 42 1.11 8.40 -10.89
CA LEU A 42 1.97 7.83 -11.92
C LEU A 42 2.72 8.97 -12.62
N ASP A 43 4.02 9.10 -12.39
CA ASP A 43 4.86 10.14 -13.01
C ASP A 43 5.33 9.74 -14.44
N GLN A 44 4.76 8.68 -15.00
CA GLN A 44 5.10 8.12 -16.32
C GLN A 44 3.92 8.21 -17.27
N GLU A 45 4.19 8.09 -18.57
CA GLU A 45 3.16 8.02 -19.60
C GLU A 45 2.14 6.91 -19.29
N VAL A 46 0.85 7.23 -19.44
CA VAL A 46 -0.27 6.32 -19.12
C VAL A 46 -0.37 5.23 -20.19
N THR A 47 0.45 4.19 -20.02
CA THR A 47 0.40 2.97 -20.83
C THR A 47 -0.14 1.81 -20.00
N SER A 48 -0.77 0.81 -20.64
CA SER A 48 -1.32 -0.36 -19.94
C SER A 48 -0.27 -1.07 -19.06
N GLU A 49 0.98 -1.12 -19.52
CA GLU A 49 2.09 -1.72 -18.79
C GLU A 49 2.51 -0.88 -17.58
N ASN A 50 2.68 0.44 -17.75
CA ASN A 50 3.05 1.33 -16.65
C ASN A 50 1.98 1.37 -15.56
N VAL A 51 0.70 1.34 -15.94
CA VAL A 51 -0.42 1.27 -14.99
C VAL A 51 -0.41 -0.06 -14.24
N GLN A 52 -0.21 -1.19 -14.93
CA GLN A 52 -0.12 -2.50 -14.25
C GLN A 52 1.05 -2.54 -13.26
N ASN A 53 2.23 -2.05 -13.67
CA ASN A 53 3.40 -1.99 -12.81
C ASN A 53 3.17 -1.08 -11.60
N PHE A 54 2.57 0.08 -11.82
CA PHE A 54 2.26 1.04 -10.76
C PHE A 54 1.25 0.49 -9.74
N VAL A 55 0.21 -0.20 -10.21
CA VAL A 55 -0.75 -0.89 -9.33
C VAL A 55 -0.06 -2.01 -8.56
N GLN A 56 0.78 -2.81 -9.20
CA GLN A 56 1.49 -3.91 -8.53
C GLN A 56 2.47 -3.39 -7.47
N LEU A 57 3.30 -2.40 -7.78
CA LEU A 57 4.26 -1.79 -6.85
C LEU A 57 3.58 -1.15 -5.64
N ASN A 58 2.41 -0.55 -5.86
CA ASN A 58 1.63 0.05 -4.80
C ASN A 58 0.55 -0.88 -4.24
N SER A 59 0.46 -2.15 -4.62
CA SER A 59 -0.57 -3.07 -4.09
C SER A 59 -0.26 -3.56 -2.68
N LEU A 60 1.02 -3.68 -2.35
CA LEU A 60 1.51 -4.19 -1.08
C LEU A 60 1.75 -3.04 -0.08
N PRO A 61 1.60 -3.28 1.24
CA PRO A 61 2.03 -2.35 2.28
C PRO A 61 3.57 -2.32 2.39
N LEU A 62 4.11 -1.28 3.04
CA LEU A 62 5.57 -1.17 3.29
C LEU A 62 6.15 -2.38 4.02
N VAL A 63 5.41 -2.94 4.97
CA VAL A 63 5.80 -4.14 5.72
C VAL A 63 4.67 -5.16 5.63
N VAL A 64 5.00 -6.37 5.19
CA VAL A 64 4.06 -7.48 5.02
C VAL A 64 4.32 -8.53 6.09
N GLU A 65 3.28 -8.98 6.77
CA GLU A 65 3.39 -10.17 7.62
C GLU A 65 3.38 -11.44 6.76
N PHE A 66 4.33 -12.34 6.99
CA PHE A 66 4.41 -13.61 6.28
C PHE A 66 3.36 -14.59 6.82
N THR A 67 2.37 -14.88 6.00
CA THR A 67 1.32 -15.87 6.24
C THR A 67 1.17 -16.74 4.99
N HIS A 68 0.45 -17.86 5.10
CA HIS A 68 0.21 -18.72 3.94
C HIS A 68 -0.52 -17.99 2.80
N GLU A 69 -1.38 -17.02 3.15
CA GLU A 69 -2.11 -16.18 2.20
C GLU A 69 -1.21 -15.11 1.54
N SER A 70 -0.34 -14.45 2.32
CA SER A 70 0.55 -13.42 1.79
C SER A 70 1.75 -13.99 1.02
N ALA A 71 2.14 -15.25 1.28
CA ALA A 71 3.29 -15.89 0.65
C ALA A 71 3.22 -15.86 -0.87
N GLN A 72 2.06 -16.17 -1.47
CA GLN A 72 1.92 -16.12 -2.92
C GLN A 72 2.17 -14.70 -3.46
N ASN A 73 1.72 -13.67 -2.77
CA ASN A 73 1.89 -12.27 -3.21
C ASN A 73 3.33 -11.77 -2.98
N VAL A 74 3.97 -12.20 -1.88
CA VAL A 74 5.37 -11.90 -1.54
C VAL A 74 6.33 -12.52 -2.58
N PHE A 75 6.08 -13.74 -3.02
CA PHE A 75 6.97 -14.44 -3.97
C PHE A 75 6.59 -14.30 -5.45
N SER A 76 5.36 -13.88 -5.78
CA SER A 76 4.96 -13.57 -7.17
C SER A 76 5.19 -12.10 -7.55
N GLY A 77 5.65 -11.27 -6.62
CA GLY A 77 5.95 -9.87 -6.85
C GLY A 77 7.15 -9.63 -7.77
N GLN A 78 7.25 -8.40 -8.29
CA GLN A 78 8.37 -7.97 -9.15
C GLN A 78 9.68 -7.75 -8.38
N ILE A 79 9.59 -7.48 -7.07
CA ILE A 79 10.74 -7.23 -6.20
C ILE A 79 11.37 -8.56 -5.82
N ARG A 80 12.63 -8.79 -6.21
CA ARG A 80 13.36 -10.05 -5.93
C ARG A 80 14.15 -10.03 -4.62
N GLN A 81 14.46 -8.83 -4.10
CA GLN A 81 15.18 -8.66 -2.85
C GLN A 81 14.19 -8.61 -1.68
N HIS A 82 14.36 -9.54 -0.74
CA HIS A 82 13.52 -9.62 0.46
C HIS A 82 14.38 -9.40 1.71
N ASN A 83 13.90 -8.56 2.61
CA ASN A 83 14.44 -8.40 3.96
C ASN A 83 13.46 -9.05 4.95
N LEU A 84 13.90 -10.08 5.66
CA LEU A 84 13.06 -10.87 6.55
C LEU A 84 13.44 -10.60 8.00
N LEU A 85 12.48 -10.09 8.77
CA LEU A 85 12.61 -9.90 10.21
C LEU A 85 11.91 -11.04 10.95
N PHE A 86 12.70 -11.88 11.63
CA PHE A 86 12.18 -12.91 12.53
C PHE A 86 11.97 -12.31 13.91
N ILE A 87 10.71 -12.19 14.33
CA ILE A 87 10.35 -11.52 15.58
C ILE A 87 9.10 -12.13 16.17
N SER A 88 9.17 -12.56 17.43
CA SER A 88 7.98 -13.11 18.09
C SER A 88 7.04 -12.01 18.56
N LYS A 89 5.75 -12.15 18.27
CA LYS A 89 4.66 -11.27 18.77
C LYS A 89 4.54 -11.24 20.28
N LYS A 90 5.15 -12.21 20.99
CA LYS A 90 5.16 -12.29 22.45
C LYS A 90 6.31 -11.52 23.09
N SER A 91 7.26 -11.03 22.30
CA SER A 91 8.38 -10.25 22.82
C SER A 91 7.93 -8.86 23.28
N ALA A 92 8.50 -8.38 24.39
CA ALA A 92 8.28 -7.00 24.85
C ALA A 92 8.78 -5.97 23.83
N ASP A 93 9.81 -6.33 23.05
CA ASP A 93 10.45 -5.46 22.06
C ASP A 93 9.76 -5.50 20.68
N PHE A 94 8.68 -6.29 20.54
CA PHE A 94 8.02 -6.53 19.25
C PHE A 94 7.67 -5.23 18.53
N LYS A 95 7.04 -4.31 19.27
CA LYS A 95 6.56 -3.05 18.72
C LYS A 95 7.70 -2.15 18.27
N GLN A 96 8.73 -2.01 19.10
CA GLN A 96 9.87 -1.13 18.80
C GLN A 96 10.62 -1.61 17.55
N LEU A 97 10.92 -2.91 17.48
CA LEU A 97 11.65 -3.46 16.35
C LEU A 97 10.82 -3.41 15.06
N LEU A 98 9.49 -3.58 15.14
CA LEU A 98 8.58 -3.42 14.01
C LEU A 98 8.54 -1.97 13.51
N ASP A 99 8.49 -0.99 14.42
CA ASP A 99 8.49 0.43 14.09
C ASP A 99 9.81 0.84 13.42
N ASP A 100 10.95 0.39 13.95
CA ASP A 100 12.28 0.61 13.36
C ASP A 100 12.40 -0.05 11.98
N PHE A 101 11.88 -1.27 11.83
CA PHE A 101 11.85 -1.98 10.55
C PHE A 101 10.99 -1.25 9.51
N ARG A 102 9.83 -0.71 9.93
CA ARG A 102 8.98 0.10 9.07
C ARG A 102 9.61 1.43 8.71
N ALA A 103 10.38 2.05 9.61
CA ALA A 103 11.11 3.28 9.33
C ALA A 103 12.16 3.04 8.24
N ALA A 104 12.95 1.96 8.36
CA ALA A 104 13.91 1.57 7.34
C ALA A 104 13.23 1.22 6.00
N ALA A 105 12.06 0.57 6.02
CA ALA A 105 11.34 0.17 4.80
C ALA A 105 11.00 1.34 3.85
N LYS A 106 10.82 2.55 4.38
CA LYS A 106 10.49 3.74 3.59
C LYS A 106 11.58 4.08 2.56
N ASP A 107 12.85 3.96 2.94
CA ASP A 107 13.98 4.32 2.07
C ASP A 107 14.23 3.30 0.94
N PHE A 108 13.66 2.10 1.09
CA PHE A 108 13.83 0.98 0.17
C PHE A 108 12.54 0.62 -0.59
N LYS A 109 11.54 1.51 -0.62
CA LYS A 109 10.30 1.35 -1.40
C LYS A 109 10.63 0.99 -2.85
N HIS A 110 9.93 -0.01 -3.39
CA HIS A 110 10.12 -0.57 -4.74
C HIS A 110 11.48 -1.26 -5.01
N LYS A 111 12.40 -1.31 -4.05
CA LYS A 111 13.72 -1.95 -4.20
C LYS A 111 13.85 -3.23 -3.39
N VAL A 112 13.35 -3.22 -2.16
CA VAL A 112 13.41 -4.35 -1.23
C VAL A 112 12.06 -4.52 -0.57
N LEU A 113 11.56 -5.76 -0.51
CA LEU A 113 10.33 -6.08 0.19
C LEU A 113 10.64 -6.40 1.66
N PHE A 114 9.94 -5.76 2.58
CA PHE A 114 10.11 -5.95 4.01
C PHE A 114 9.04 -6.91 4.52
N VAL A 115 9.48 -8.02 5.11
CA VAL A 115 8.62 -9.12 5.54
C VAL A 115 8.89 -9.48 6.99
N THR A 116 7.86 -9.62 7.81
CA THR A 116 7.97 -10.05 9.22
C THR A 116 7.46 -11.47 9.41
N ILE A 117 8.15 -12.27 10.21
CA ILE A 117 7.79 -13.66 10.53
C ILE A 117 7.71 -13.79 12.06
N ASP A 118 6.59 -14.33 12.56
CA ASP A 118 6.36 -14.73 13.97
C ASP A 118 6.55 -16.24 14.15
#